data_AF-A0A350UXL0-F1
#
_entry.id   AF-A0A350UXL0-F1
#
_cell.length_a   1.000
_cell.length_b   1.000
_cell.length_c   1.000
_cell.angle_alpha   90.00
_cell.angle_beta   90.00
_cell.angle_gamma   90.00
#
_symmetry.space_group_name_H-M   'P 1'
#
loop_
_entity.id
_entity.type
_entity.pdbx_description
1 polymer ?
#
loop_
_entity_poly.entity_id
_entity_poly.type
_entity_poly.pdbx_seq_one_letter_code
_entity_poly.pdbx_strand_id
1 'polypeptide(L)'
;MLTSDKKIINSFKKVCICRSIKGGTILTAIGGGALSFEALRRKIRVGTGNCKAKRCREKVEAMVREYKENQKVSTETHASN
;
A
#
# COMPACT_ATOMS: atom_id res chain seq x y z
N MET A 1 17.65 7.38 15.85
CA MET A 1 17.03 7.76 14.56
C MET A 1 17.15 6.61 13.58
N LEU A 2 16.06 5.94 13.21
CA LEU A 2 16.03 4.77 12.28
C LEU A 2 14.74 4.83 11.43
N THR A 3 14.42 6.00 10.87
CA THR A 3 13.14 6.28 10.19
C THR A 3 13.13 5.81 8.72
N SER A 4 14.28 5.78 8.05
CA SER A 4 14.39 5.41 6.62
C SER A 4 14.45 3.90 6.37
N ASP A 5 15.16 3.14 7.23
CA ASP A 5 15.38 1.70 7.01
C ASP A 5 14.10 0.89 7.15
N LYS A 6 13.22 1.27 8.09
CA LYS A 6 11.93 0.60 8.29
C LYS A 6 11.05 0.65 7.04
N LYS A 7 11.08 1.77 6.29
CA LYS A 7 10.30 1.94 5.05
C LYS A 7 10.82 1.03 3.94
N ILE A 8 12.15 0.98 3.79
CA ILE A 8 12.83 0.08 2.85
C ILE A 8 12.50 -1.38 3.19
N ILE A 9 12.69 -1.80 4.45
CA ILE A 9 12.43 -3.17 4.91
C ILE A 9 10.95 -3.53 4.69
N ASN A 10 10.01 -2.64 5.00
CA ASN A 10 8.58 -2.91 4.83
C ASN A 10 8.18 -3.08 3.36
N SER A 11 8.90 -2.44 2.43
CA SER A 11 8.67 -2.64 1.00
C SER A 11 8.96 -4.09 0.55
N PHE A 12 9.95 -4.75 1.16
CA PHE A 12 10.29 -6.14 0.84
C PHE A 12 9.41 -7.17 1.54
N LYS A 13 8.73 -6.79 2.64
CA LYS A 13 7.84 -7.68 3.37
C LYS A 13 6.66 -8.13 2.50
N LYS A 14 6.35 -9.43 2.55
CA LYS A 14 5.16 -9.99 1.89
C LYS A 14 3.90 -9.54 2.63
N VAL A 15 3.00 -8.90 1.90
CA VAL A 15 1.68 -8.48 2.41
C VAL A 15 0.63 -9.53 2.03
N CYS A 16 0.62 -10.01 0.78
CA CYS A 16 -0.22 -11.14 0.39
C CYS A 16 0.61 -12.42 0.35
N ILE A 17 0.56 -13.20 1.43
CA ILE A 17 1.29 -14.47 1.55
C ILE A 17 0.85 -15.44 0.44
N CYS A 18 -0.46 -15.51 0.17
CA CYS A 18 -1.04 -16.42 -0.81
C CYS A 18 -0.50 -16.18 -2.25
N ARG A 19 -0.20 -14.93 -2.62
CA ARG A 19 0.29 -14.54 -3.97
C ARG A 19 1.73 -14.03 -3.95
N SER A 20 2.45 -14.16 -2.83
CA SER A 20 3.79 -13.60 -2.62
C SER A 20 3.94 -12.12 -3.03
N ILE A 21 2.89 -11.31 -2.87
CA ILE A 21 2.93 -9.88 -3.21
C ILE A 21 3.58 -9.11 -2.06
N LYS A 22 4.58 -8.29 -2.40
CA LYS A 22 5.36 -7.47 -1.47
C LYS A 22 4.73 -6.09 -1.27
N GLY A 23 5.04 -5.45 -0.14
CA GLY A 23 4.58 -4.08 0.16
C GLY A 23 4.99 -3.06 -0.90
N GLY A 24 6.21 -3.18 -1.44
CA GLY A 24 6.73 -2.31 -2.50
C GLY A 24 5.86 -2.35 -3.75
N THR A 25 5.45 -3.53 -4.20
CA THR A 25 4.55 -3.69 -5.36
C THR A 25 3.20 -3.02 -5.14
N ILE A 26 2.66 -3.10 -3.91
CA ILE A 26 1.41 -2.42 -3.55
C ILE A 26 1.60 -0.91 -3.60
N LEU A 27 2.67 -0.38 -2.98
CA LEU A 27 2.98 1.05 -3.00
C LEU A 27 3.18 1.59 -4.41
N THR A 28 3.90 0.87 -5.28
CA THR A 28 4.05 1.24 -6.70
C THR A 28 2.70 1.29 -7.41
N ALA A 29 1.82 0.32 -7.16
CA ALA A 29 0.49 0.31 -7.77
C ALA A 29 -0.39 1.47 -7.27
N ILE A 30 -0.33 1.77 -5.97
CA ILE A 30 -1.02 2.92 -5.34
C ILE A 30 -0.52 4.23 -5.95
N GLY A 31 0.81 4.42 -6.06
CA GLY A 31 1.42 5.59 -6.69
C GLY A 31 1.06 5.75 -8.16
N GLY A 32 0.81 4.64 -8.86
CA GLY A 32 0.25 4.63 -10.22
C GLY A 32 -1.29 4.73 -10.27
N GLY A 33 -1.95 5.24 -9.23
CA GLY A 33 -3.39 5.55 -9.21
C GLY A 33 -4.33 4.47 -8.68
N ALA A 34 -3.84 3.30 -8.22
CA ALA A 34 -4.69 2.25 -7.67
C ALA A 34 -5.07 2.54 -6.20
N LEU A 35 -6.02 3.46 -5.99
CA LEU A 35 -6.40 4.01 -4.67
C LEU A 35 -7.52 3.25 -3.94
N SER A 36 -7.72 1.97 -4.25
CA SER A 36 -8.68 1.09 -3.57
C SER A 36 -8.24 -0.36 -3.59
N PHE A 37 -8.75 -1.16 -2.65
CA PHE A 37 -8.48 -2.60 -2.62
C PHE A 37 -8.90 -3.28 -3.93
N GLU A 38 -10.02 -2.88 -4.50
CA GLU A 38 -10.50 -3.46 -5.76
C GLU A 38 -9.63 -3.06 -6.94
N ALA A 39 -9.18 -1.81 -7.03
CA ALA A 39 -8.25 -1.36 -8.07
C ALA A 39 -6.93 -2.14 -7.98
N LEU A 40 -6.39 -2.34 -6.77
CA LEU A 40 -5.22 -3.17 -6.53
C LEU A 40 -5.48 -4.64 -6.89
N ARG A 41 -6.66 -5.17 -6.57
CA ARG A 41 -7.05 -6.53 -6.93
C ARG A 41 -7.08 -6.72 -8.44
N ARG A 42 -7.61 -5.75 -9.21
CA ARG A 42 -7.62 -5.80 -10.68
C ARG A 42 -6.21 -5.64 -11.25
N LYS A 43 -5.40 -4.73 -10.70
CA LYS A 43 -4.06 -4.39 -11.22
C LYS A 43 -2.96 -5.41 -10.88
N ILE A 44 -2.88 -5.84 -9.63
CA ILE A 44 -1.79 -6.70 -9.11
C ILE A 44 -2.29 -8.03 -8.55
N ARG A 45 -3.58 -8.36 -8.73
CA ARG A 45 -4.19 -9.63 -8.29
C ARG A 45 -4.10 -9.90 -6.78
N VAL A 46 -3.97 -8.85 -5.97
CA VAL A 46 -3.93 -8.99 -4.50
C VAL A 46 -5.27 -9.52 -3.97
N GLY A 47 -5.21 -10.42 -2.98
CA GLY A 47 -6.42 -10.98 -2.36
C GLY A 47 -7.19 -12.01 -3.18
N THR A 48 -6.68 -12.41 -4.35
CA THR A 48 -7.27 -13.46 -5.22
C THR A 48 -6.86 -14.89 -4.85
N GLY A 49 -6.03 -15.06 -3.81
CA GLY A 49 -5.59 -16.38 -3.36
C GLY A 49 -6.68 -17.19 -2.65
N ASN A 50 -6.36 -18.44 -2.30
CA ASN A 50 -7.27 -19.34 -1.58
C ASN A 50 -7.82 -18.73 -0.26
N CYS A 51 -7.02 -17.85 0.36
CA CYS A 51 -7.41 -17.10 1.54
C CYS A 51 -8.50 -16.03 1.31
N LYS A 52 -8.93 -15.77 0.07
CA LYS A 52 -9.99 -14.80 -0.32
C LYS A 52 -9.83 -13.43 0.37
N ALA A 53 -8.59 -12.93 0.39
CA ALA A 53 -8.20 -11.68 1.04
C ALA A 53 -8.33 -11.61 2.58
N LYS A 54 -8.78 -12.66 3.27
CA LYS A 54 -8.98 -12.67 4.74
C LYS A 54 -7.74 -12.24 5.53
N ARG A 55 -6.53 -12.53 5.03
CA ARG A 55 -5.27 -12.25 5.72
C ARG A 55 -4.59 -10.95 5.31
N CYS A 56 -4.88 -10.43 4.12
CA CYS A 56 -4.15 -9.28 3.56
C CYS A 56 -5.02 -8.04 3.32
N ARG A 57 -6.36 -8.17 3.35
CA ARG A 57 -7.30 -7.09 3.05
C ARG A 57 -7.06 -5.88 3.95
N GLU A 58 -7.13 -6.07 5.27
CA GLU A 58 -6.98 -5.00 6.25
C GLU A 58 -5.65 -4.25 6.06
N LYS A 59 -4.55 -5.00 5.91
CA LYS A 59 -3.21 -4.41 5.68
C LYS A 59 -3.12 -3.62 4.38
N VAL A 60 -3.72 -4.11 3.29
CA VAL A 60 -3.74 -3.38 2.01
C VAL A 60 -4.58 -2.12 2.11
N GLU A 61 -5.75 -2.19 2.75
CA GLU A 61 -6.62 -1.02 2.95
C GLU A 61 -5.95 0.03 3.84
N ALA A 62 -5.23 -0.39 4.90
CA ALA A 62 -4.41 0.50 5.72
C ALA A 62 -3.34 1.22 4.88
N MET A 63 -2.58 0.50 4.05
CA MET A 63 -1.57 1.11 3.17
C MET A 63 -2.16 2.15 2.20
N VAL A 64 -3.37 1.92 1.69
CA VAL A 64 -4.08 2.89 0.83
C VAL A 64 -4.53 4.11 1.63
N ARG A 65 -5.02 3.93 2.86
CA ARG A 65 -5.41 5.04 3.75
C ARG A 65 -4.21 5.90 4.13
N GLU A 66 -3.14 5.28 4.61
CA GLU A 66 -1.88 5.96 4.94
C GLU A 66 -1.35 6.77 3.76
N TYR A 67 -1.40 6.20 2.54
CA TYR A 67 -0.98 6.92 1.33
C TYR A 67 -1.83 8.17 1.05
N LYS A 68 -3.16 8.06 1.20
CA LYS A 68 -4.08 9.20 1.01
C LYS A 68 -3.88 10.27 2.08
N GLU A 69 -3.66 9.88 3.32
CA GLU A 69 -3.36 10.80 4.42
C GLU A 69 -2.05 11.54 4.17
N ASN A 70 -0.99 10.84 3.77
CA ASN A 70 0.28 11.47 3.38
C ASN A 70 0.15 12.42 2.18
N GLN A 71 -0.73 12.15 1.23
CA GLN A 71 -0.99 13.07 0.11
C GLN A 71 -1.66 14.37 0.57
N LYS A 72 -2.56 14.32 1.56
CA LYS A 72 -3.23 15.53 2.10
C LYS A 72 -2.24 16.45 2.82
N VAL A 73 -1.30 15.87 3.57
CA VAL A 73 -0.25 16.64 4.26
C VAL A 73 0.65 17.39 3.26
N SER A 74 0.89 16.82 2.08
CA SER A 74 1.73 17.43 1.05
C SER A 74 1.08 18.62 0.33
N THR A 75 -0.26 18.71 0.37
CA THR A 75 -1.00 19.83 -0.25
C THR A 75 -1.19 21.01 0.71
N GLU A 76 -1.06 20.82 2.01
CA GLU A 76 -1.22 21.87 3.02
C GLU A 76 0.09 22.63 3.31
N THR A 77 1.25 22.09 2.93
CA THR A 77 2.56 22.76 3.16
C THR A 77 2.90 23.84 2.12
N HIS A 78 2.07 24.04 1.09
CA HIS A 78 2.28 25.06 0.05
C HIS A 78 1.29 26.24 0.13
N ALA A 79 0.57 26.42 1.25
CA ALA A 79 -0.41 27.50 1.43
C ALA A 79 -0.18 28.34 2.72
N SER A 80 1.06 28.51 3.13
CA SER A 80 1.44 29.57 4.08
C SER A 80 2.76 30.18 3.65
N ASN A 81 2.66 31.18 2.79
CA ASN A 81 3.68 32.17 2.53
C ASN A 81 3.04 33.54 2.71
#